data_AF-A0AA89BQY6-F1
#
_entry.id   AF-A0AA89BQY6-F1
#
_cell.length_a   1.000
_cell.length_b   1.000
_cell.length_c   1.000
_cell.angle_alpha   90.00
_cell.angle_beta   90.00
_cell.angle_gamma   90.00
#
_symmetry.space_group_name_H-M   'P 1'
#
loop_
_entity.id
_entity.type
_entity.pdbx_description
1 polymer ?
#
loop_
_entity_poly.entity_id
_entity_poly.type
_entity_poly.pdbx_seq_one_letter_code
_entity_poly.pdbx_strand_id
1 'polypeptide(L)'
;MALIANRNQIGIKSVGTTVHCANVPRAKLMFYLDCICTVLELDDPDINRLKDYDNYWRLSDEEEIQLLIYCAMLSPDKLIEKCIFFDKDGDICGSGLNAFFEISAVQNRVLVTENILVGNHQRHVKQIMYFKKDFLDDYYFTPWKTLQTRLDDAQRSTRPAITYNQRSTIVPPTRYTSHSDT
;
A
#
# COMPACT_ATOMS: atom_id res chain seq x y z
N MET A 1 -23.61 -0.67 48.36
CA MET A 1 -23.67 -1.61 47.22
C MET A 1 -23.19 -0.87 45.98
N ALA A 2 -21.93 -1.08 45.57
CA ALA A 2 -21.41 -0.58 44.30
C ALA A 2 -20.88 -1.79 43.53
N LEU A 3 -21.50 -2.08 42.38
CA LEU A 3 -21.09 -3.16 41.48
C LEU A 3 -19.70 -2.83 40.93
N ILE A 4 -18.70 -3.59 41.34
CA ILE A 4 -17.44 -3.70 40.59
C ILE A 4 -17.78 -4.54 39.37
N ALA A 5 -17.95 -3.88 38.22
CA ALA A 5 -17.97 -4.55 36.94
C ALA A 5 -16.55 -5.10 36.68
N ASN A 6 -16.32 -6.33 37.13
CA ASN A 6 -15.16 -7.12 36.73
C ASN A 6 -15.32 -7.42 35.22
N ARG A 7 -14.79 -6.52 34.40
CA ARG A 7 -14.64 -6.76 32.96
C ARG A 7 -13.42 -7.66 32.83
N ASN A 8 -13.66 -8.96 32.60
CA ASN A 8 -12.63 -9.93 32.25
C ASN A 8 -11.83 -9.43 31.03
N GLN A 9 -10.72 -8.74 31.27
CA GLN A 9 -9.65 -8.58 30.29
C GLN A 9 -8.95 -9.92 30.21
N ILE A 10 -9.52 -10.82 29.40
CA ILE A 10 -8.85 -12.04 28.95
C ILE A 10 -7.47 -11.60 28.42
N GLY A 11 -6.41 -12.24 28.90
CA GLY A 11 -5.00 -11.86 28.78
C GLY A 11 -4.50 -11.75 27.34
N ILE A 12 -4.94 -10.71 26.65
CA ILE A 12 -4.51 -10.34 25.32
C ILE A 12 -3.30 -9.43 25.50
N LYS A 13 -2.10 -9.97 25.27
CA LYS A 13 -0.88 -9.18 25.28
C LYS A 13 -0.83 -8.37 23.99
N SER A 14 -1.23 -7.10 24.08
CA SER A 14 -0.92 -6.11 23.06
C SER A 14 0.60 -6.02 22.93
N VAL A 15 1.10 -6.17 21.71
CA VAL A 15 2.50 -5.97 21.36
C VAL A 15 2.55 -4.77 20.42
N GLY A 16 3.31 -3.73 20.76
CA GLY A 16 3.41 -2.55 19.90
C GLY A 16 3.92 -1.33 20.62
N THR A 17 4.38 -0.36 19.82
CA THR A 17 4.80 0.97 20.29
C THR A 17 4.09 2.02 19.45
N THR A 18 3.78 3.18 20.04
CA THR A 18 3.31 4.34 19.27
C THR A 18 4.46 4.89 18.46
N VAL A 19 4.30 4.92 17.14
CA VAL A 19 5.31 5.40 16.19
C VAL A 19 4.83 6.70 15.55
N HIS A 20 5.76 7.62 15.32
CA HIS A 20 5.52 8.80 14.49
C HIS A 20 6.05 8.56 13.08
N CYS A 21 5.15 8.42 12.10
CA CYS A 21 5.52 8.31 10.69
C CYS A 21 5.45 9.68 10.01
N ALA A 22 6.45 10.02 9.19
CA ALA A 22 6.43 11.23 8.39
C ALA A 22 5.20 11.25 7.44
N ASN A 23 4.58 12.42 7.27
CA ASN A 23 3.39 12.58 6.42
C ASN A 23 3.75 12.74 4.93
N VAL A 24 4.48 11.75 4.40
CA VAL A 24 4.87 11.68 2.99
C VAL A 24 4.51 10.30 2.44
N PRO A 25 4.10 10.19 1.16
CA PRO A 25 3.58 8.93 0.60
C PRO A 25 4.53 7.75 0.77
N ARG A 26 5.83 7.99 0.53
CA ARG A 26 6.88 6.99 0.65
C ARG A 26 7.00 6.43 2.07
N ALA A 27 7.17 7.29 3.07
CA ALA A 27 7.30 6.86 4.47
C ALA A 27 6.07 6.09 4.95
N LYS A 28 4.88 6.56 4.56
CA LYS A 28 3.62 5.90 4.90
C LYS A 28 3.53 4.47 4.34
N LEU A 29 3.94 4.28 3.09
CA LEU A 29 3.92 2.96 2.46
C LEU A 29 5.03 2.03 3.04
N MET A 30 6.20 2.58 3.38
CA MET A 30 7.25 1.85 4.10
C MET A 30 6.77 1.40 5.49
N PHE A 31 6.06 2.27 6.21
CA PHE A 31 5.48 1.93 7.51
C PHE A 31 4.40 0.84 7.41
N TYR A 32 3.56 0.90 6.38
CA TYR A 32 2.64 -0.20 6.08
C TYR A 32 3.40 -1.52 5.88
N LEU A 33 4.46 -1.51 5.06
CA LEU A 33 5.27 -2.70 4.81
C LEU A 33 5.88 -3.24 6.11
N ASP A 34 6.41 -2.38 6.99
CA ASP A 34 6.97 -2.75 8.29
C ASP A 34 5.94 -3.47 9.18
N CYS A 35 4.71 -2.95 9.24
CA CYS A 35 3.61 -3.57 9.97
C CYS A 35 3.32 -4.99 9.46
N ILE A 36 3.25 -5.17 8.13
CA ILE A 36 2.99 -6.49 7.54
C ILE A 36 4.18 -7.44 7.71
N CYS A 37 5.41 -6.96 7.61
CA CYS A 37 6.61 -7.77 7.86
C CYS A 37 6.66 -8.26 9.31
N THR A 38 6.20 -7.45 10.26
CA THR A 38 6.08 -7.83 11.67
C THR A 38 5.07 -8.97 11.86
N VAL A 39 3.92 -8.89 11.19
CA VAL A 39 2.87 -9.94 11.20
C VAL A 39 3.37 -11.26 10.63
N LEU A 40 4.14 -11.20 9.53
CA LEU A 40 4.58 -12.37 8.74
C LEU A 40 6.01 -12.84 9.01
N GLU A 41 6.69 -12.24 9.99
CA GLU A 41 8.11 -12.51 10.30
C GLU A 41 9.00 -12.51 9.05
N LEU A 42 8.85 -11.48 8.23
CA LEU A 42 9.69 -11.27 7.06
C LEU A 42 10.94 -10.50 7.47
N ASP A 43 12.07 -11.19 7.45
CA ASP A 43 13.38 -10.63 7.74
C ASP A 43 14.37 -11.06 6.66
N ASP A 44 14.53 -10.20 5.67
CA ASP A 44 15.57 -10.30 4.64
C ASP A 44 16.25 -8.92 4.43
N PRO A 45 17.54 -8.88 4.04
CA PRO A 45 18.26 -7.61 3.94
C PRO A 45 17.62 -6.60 2.97
N ASP A 46 17.01 -7.09 1.90
CA ASP A 46 16.40 -6.25 0.87
C ASP A 46 15.09 -5.63 1.41
N ILE A 47 14.23 -6.42 2.05
CA ILE A 47 12.98 -5.91 2.64
C ILE A 47 13.23 -4.99 3.84
N ASN A 48 14.30 -5.23 4.61
CA ASN A 48 14.69 -4.40 5.74
C ASN A 48 15.02 -2.97 5.33
N ARG A 49 15.59 -2.80 4.14
CA ARG A 49 15.83 -1.46 3.58
C ARG A 49 14.54 -0.74 3.22
N LEU A 50 13.55 -1.48 2.72
CA LEU A 50 12.26 -0.95 2.27
C LEU A 50 11.30 -0.63 3.43
N LYS A 51 11.56 -1.14 4.64
CA LYS A 51 10.73 -0.90 5.84
C LYS A 51 11.28 0.20 6.77
N ASP A 52 12.47 0.74 6.48
CA ASP A 52 13.12 1.82 7.23
C ASP A 52 12.44 3.19 6.97
N TYR A 53 11.19 3.32 7.40
CA TYR A 53 10.36 4.51 7.18
C TYR A 53 10.93 5.77 7.83
N ASP A 54 11.75 5.62 8.88
CA ASP A 54 12.45 6.73 9.54
C ASP A 54 13.48 7.36 8.60
N ASN A 55 14.07 6.60 7.68
CA ASN A 55 15.04 7.08 6.70
C ASN A 55 14.49 7.07 5.27
N TYR A 56 13.19 7.34 5.09
CA TYR A 56 12.50 7.32 3.79
C TYR A 56 13.17 8.17 2.70
N TRP A 57 13.87 9.26 3.07
CA TRP A 57 14.55 10.14 2.11
C TRP A 57 15.74 9.47 1.44
N ARG A 58 16.22 8.35 1.97
CA ARG A 58 17.33 7.59 1.40
C ARG A 58 16.89 6.64 0.28
N LEU A 59 15.59 6.42 0.09
CA LEU A 59 15.09 5.48 -0.92
C LEU A 59 15.34 6.05 -2.32
N SER A 60 16.07 5.30 -3.14
CA SER A 60 16.23 5.55 -4.58
C SER A 60 14.91 5.31 -5.34
N ASP A 61 14.87 5.73 -6.60
CA ASP A 61 13.69 5.51 -7.45
C ASP A 61 13.52 4.01 -7.77
N GLU A 62 14.62 3.27 -7.93
CA GLU A 62 14.59 1.81 -8.10
C GLU A 62 14.06 1.10 -6.84
N GLU A 63 14.56 1.47 -5.65
CA GLU A 63 14.07 0.92 -4.38
C GLU A 63 12.59 1.28 -4.15
N GLU A 64 12.12 2.44 -4.64
CA GLU A 64 10.70 2.78 -4.55
C GLU A 64 9.82 1.91 -5.45
N ILE A 65 10.27 1.59 -6.65
CA ILE A 65 9.59 0.62 -7.52
C ILE A 65 9.54 -0.75 -6.82
N GLN A 66 10.63 -1.17 -6.17
CA GLN A 66 10.66 -2.41 -5.38
C GLN A 66 9.65 -2.35 -4.23
N LEU A 67 9.59 -1.25 -3.48
CA LEU A 67 8.60 -1.04 -2.42
C LEU A 67 7.17 -1.25 -2.94
N LEU A 68 6.82 -0.67 -4.10
CA LEU A 68 5.51 -0.88 -4.72
C LEU A 68 5.28 -2.34 -5.11
N ILE A 69 6.28 -3.04 -5.63
CA ILE A 69 6.17 -4.47 -5.97
C ILE A 69 5.87 -5.29 -4.70
N TYR A 70 6.61 -5.06 -3.61
CA TYR A 70 6.35 -5.74 -2.34
C TYR A 70 4.96 -5.42 -1.78
N CYS A 71 4.56 -4.15 -1.78
CA CYS A 71 3.23 -3.74 -1.32
C CYS A 71 2.09 -4.31 -2.18
N ALA A 72 2.29 -4.51 -3.50
CA ALA A 72 1.32 -5.24 -4.33
C ALA A 72 1.27 -6.74 -4.03
N MET A 73 2.42 -7.37 -3.72
CA MET A 73 2.47 -8.77 -3.31
C MET A 73 1.76 -8.97 -1.98
N LEU A 74 1.94 -8.03 -1.05
CA LEU A 74 1.40 -7.99 0.30
C LEU A 74 0.17 -7.07 0.42
N SER A 75 -0.67 -6.99 -0.62
CA SER A 75 -1.81 -6.09 -0.62
C SER A 75 -2.83 -6.44 0.49
N PRO A 76 -3.55 -5.45 1.06
CA PRO A 76 -4.54 -5.69 2.12
C PRO A 76 -5.55 -6.77 1.76
N ASP A 77 -6.06 -6.78 0.52
CA ASP A 77 -7.02 -7.77 0.04
C ASP A 77 -6.53 -9.22 0.13
N LYS A 78 -5.22 -9.46 0.11
CA LYS A 78 -4.62 -10.79 0.23
C LYS A 78 -4.47 -11.23 1.68
N LEU A 79 -4.47 -10.30 2.62
CA LEU A 79 -4.10 -10.48 4.03
C LEU A 79 -5.30 -10.35 4.98
N ILE A 80 -6.29 -9.54 4.59
CA ILE A 80 -7.54 -9.35 5.32
C ILE A 80 -8.20 -10.71 5.53
N GLU A 81 -8.73 -10.91 6.75
CA GLU A 81 -9.36 -12.16 7.19
C GLU A 81 -8.41 -13.37 7.31
N LYS A 82 -7.10 -13.19 7.06
CA LYS A 82 -6.09 -14.25 7.25
C LYS A 82 -5.14 -13.95 8.39
N CYS A 83 -4.54 -12.76 8.36
CA CYS A 83 -3.55 -12.31 9.36
C CYS A 83 -3.74 -10.86 9.79
N ILE A 84 -4.53 -10.07 9.05
CA ILE A 84 -4.96 -8.73 9.46
C ILE A 84 -6.49 -8.65 9.49
N PHE A 85 -7.05 -7.96 10.48
CA PHE A 85 -8.48 -7.97 10.76
C PHE A 85 -9.03 -6.57 11.01
N PHE A 86 -10.22 -6.30 10.48
CA PHE A 86 -10.87 -5.02 10.67
C PHE A 86 -11.49 -4.93 12.06
N ASP A 87 -11.09 -3.91 12.82
CA ASP A 87 -11.69 -3.53 14.10
C ASP A 87 -12.97 -2.73 13.86
N LYS A 88 -14.07 -3.45 13.63
CA LYS A 88 -15.39 -2.88 13.28
C LYS A 88 -15.93 -1.96 14.36
N ASP A 89 -15.79 -2.37 15.62
CA ASP A 89 -16.39 -1.70 16.77
C ASP A 89 -15.43 -0.68 17.42
N GLY A 90 -14.15 -0.71 17.03
CA GLY A 90 -13.13 0.24 17.51
C GLY A 90 -12.65 -0.03 18.94
N ASP A 91 -13.02 -1.17 19.53
CA ASP A 91 -12.73 -1.53 20.91
C ASP A 91 -11.41 -2.31 21.05
N ILE A 92 -10.86 -2.83 19.96
CA ILE A 92 -9.63 -3.64 19.96
C ILE A 92 -8.39 -2.75 19.85
N CYS A 93 -8.37 -1.81 18.91
CA CYS A 93 -7.23 -0.93 18.66
C CYS A 93 -7.13 0.22 19.69
N GLY A 94 -8.18 0.45 20.48
CA GLY A 94 -8.24 1.53 21.47
C GLY A 94 -8.05 2.90 20.81
N SER A 95 -7.06 3.68 21.26
CA SER A 95 -6.72 4.99 20.65
C SER A 95 -5.85 4.89 19.40
N GLY A 96 -5.29 3.72 19.09
CA GLY A 96 -4.44 3.50 17.92
C GLY A 96 -5.23 3.31 16.63
N LEU A 97 -4.54 3.37 15.49
CA LEU A 97 -5.07 3.03 14.17
C LEU A 97 -4.92 1.53 13.87
N ASN A 98 -3.94 0.88 14.48
CA ASN A 98 -3.72 -0.55 14.44
C ASN A 98 -3.17 -1.05 15.79
N ALA A 99 -3.27 -2.35 16.03
CA ALA A 99 -2.72 -3.02 17.21
C ALA A 99 -2.30 -4.46 16.85
N PHE A 100 -1.20 -4.94 17.43
CA PHE A 100 -0.70 -6.30 17.19
C PHE A 100 -0.92 -7.20 18.40
N PHE A 101 -1.17 -8.48 18.12
CA PHE A 101 -1.45 -9.50 19.13
C PHE A 101 -0.76 -10.81 18.77
N GLU A 102 -0.26 -11.51 19.78
CA GLU A 102 0.22 -12.89 19.62
C GLU A 102 -0.95 -13.81 19.22
N ILE A 103 -0.72 -14.79 18.34
CA ILE A 103 -1.80 -15.69 17.86
C ILE A 103 -2.49 -16.42 19.01
N SER A 104 -1.71 -16.86 20.00
CA SER A 104 -2.19 -17.52 21.22
C SER A 104 -3.22 -16.69 21.99
N ALA A 105 -3.15 -15.35 21.92
CA ALA A 105 -4.06 -14.46 22.61
C ALA A 105 -5.45 -14.37 21.97
N VAL A 106 -5.61 -14.86 20.73
CA VAL A 106 -6.79 -14.59 19.88
C VAL A 106 -7.43 -15.85 19.30
N GLN A 107 -6.88 -17.03 19.62
CA GLN A 107 -7.34 -18.36 19.16
C GLN A 107 -8.85 -18.62 19.39
N ASN A 108 -9.50 -17.95 20.33
CA ASN A 108 -10.94 -18.11 20.62
C ASN A 108 -11.85 -17.07 19.95
N ARG A 109 -11.30 -16.09 19.22
CA ARG A 109 -12.08 -14.98 18.62
C ARG A 109 -12.06 -15.00 17.09
N VAL A 110 -11.00 -15.52 16.49
CA VAL A 110 -10.79 -15.49 15.04
C VAL A 110 -10.02 -16.74 14.60
N LEU A 111 -10.42 -17.30 13.45
CA LEU A 111 -9.63 -18.33 12.77
C LEU A 111 -8.42 -17.66 12.12
N VAL A 112 -7.24 -17.83 12.70
CA VAL A 112 -5.98 -17.33 12.14
C VAL A 112 -5.33 -18.43 11.32
N THR A 113 -4.93 -18.11 10.09
CA THR A 113 -4.17 -19.05 9.27
C THR A 113 -2.71 -19.02 9.71
N GLU A 114 -2.15 -20.14 10.16
CA GLU A 114 -0.75 -20.22 10.58
C GLU A 114 0.24 -19.92 9.45
N ASN A 115 -0.13 -20.24 8.21
CA ASN A 115 0.67 -19.97 7.02
C ASN A 115 -0.19 -19.37 5.90
N ILE A 116 0.28 -18.31 5.26
CA ILE A 116 -0.38 -17.71 4.12
C ILE A 116 0.49 -17.80 2.87
N LEU A 117 -0.13 -18.00 1.71
CA LEU A 117 0.55 -17.93 0.43
C LEU A 117 0.68 -16.47 -0.01
N VAL A 118 1.92 -15.98 -0.11
CA VAL A 118 2.26 -14.67 -0.68
C VAL A 118 3.14 -14.89 -1.90
N GLY A 119 2.63 -14.55 -3.08
CA GLY A 119 3.27 -14.96 -4.33
C GLY A 119 3.35 -16.49 -4.43
N ASN A 120 4.57 -17.02 -4.57
CA ASN A 120 4.82 -18.47 -4.59
C ASN A 120 5.40 -19.02 -3.28
N HIS A 121 5.41 -18.22 -2.21
CA HIS A 121 6.05 -18.58 -0.95
C HIS A 121 5.02 -18.67 0.18
N GLN A 122 5.10 -19.74 0.97
CA GLN A 122 4.39 -19.87 2.23
C GLN A 122 5.08 -18.98 3.27
N ARG A 123 4.31 -18.13 3.95
CA ARG A 123 4.78 -17.22 4.99
C ARG A 123 4.09 -17.56 6.30
N HIS A 124 4.88 -17.76 7.34
CA HIS A 124 4.38 -18.04 8.68
C HIS A 124 3.83 -16.76 9.30
N VAL A 125 2.65 -16.85 9.90
CA VAL A 125 2.06 -15.75 10.65
C VAL A 125 2.57 -15.85 12.08
N LYS A 126 3.28 -14.82 12.56
CA LYS A 126 3.80 -14.77 13.94
C LYS A 126 2.82 -14.09 14.88
N GLN A 127 2.17 -13.05 14.38
CA GLN A 127 1.25 -12.19 15.10
C GLN A 127 0.10 -11.83 14.17
N ILE A 128 -1.01 -11.36 14.73
CA ILE A 128 -2.07 -10.75 13.94
C ILE A 128 -2.12 -9.26 14.19
N MET A 129 -2.64 -8.52 13.21
CA MET A 129 -2.88 -7.09 13.32
C MET A 129 -4.37 -6.78 13.22
N TYR A 130 -4.93 -6.07 14.20
CA TYR A 130 -6.19 -5.38 14.00
C TYR A 130 -5.94 -3.97 13.49
N PHE A 131 -6.84 -3.47 12.65
CA PHE A 131 -6.75 -2.12 12.11
C PHE A 131 -8.12 -1.45 12.05
N LYS A 132 -8.13 -0.12 12.21
CA LYS A 132 -9.25 0.75 11.87
C LYS A 132 -9.18 1.14 10.40
N LYS A 133 -10.32 1.50 9.81
CA LYS A 133 -10.41 1.86 8.38
C LYS A 133 -9.34 2.88 7.96
N ASP A 134 -9.20 3.93 8.76
CA ASP A 134 -8.26 5.03 8.53
C ASP A 134 -6.81 4.56 8.35
N PHE A 135 -6.42 3.45 8.98
CA PHE A 135 -5.08 2.88 8.81
C PHE A 135 -4.77 2.56 7.34
N LEU A 136 -5.65 1.81 6.66
CA LEU A 136 -5.39 1.44 5.27
C LEU A 136 -5.53 2.62 4.32
N ASP A 137 -6.47 3.52 4.60
CA ASP A 137 -6.65 4.74 3.81
C ASP A 137 -5.39 5.62 3.89
N ASP A 138 -4.81 5.79 5.08
CA ASP A 138 -3.67 6.68 5.31
C ASP A 138 -2.31 6.06 4.94
N TYR A 139 -2.13 4.76 5.19
CA TYR A 139 -0.82 4.10 5.06
C TYR A 139 -0.70 3.20 3.84
N TYR A 140 -1.80 2.84 3.18
CA TYR A 140 -1.77 2.01 1.97
C TYR A 140 -2.41 2.71 0.76
N PHE A 141 -3.73 2.91 0.74
CA PHE A 141 -4.45 3.31 -0.47
C PHE A 141 -4.06 4.69 -0.99
N THR A 142 -4.07 5.71 -0.12
CA THR A 142 -3.65 7.06 -0.49
C THR A 142 -2.19 7.11 -0.98
N PRO A 143 -1.19 6.65 -0.19
CA PRO A 143 0.20 6.73 -0.62
C PRO A 143 0.49 5.90 -1.87
N TRP A 144 -0.10 4.70 -1.99
CA TRP A 144 -0.01 3.86 -3.17
C TRP A 144 -0.42 4.60 -4.44
N LYS A 145 -1.62 5.22 -4.43
CA LYS A 145 -2.16 5.96 -5.57
C LYS A 145 -1.27 7.14 -5.96
N THR A 146 -0.76 7.88 -4.97
CA THR A 146 0.14 9.02 -5.21
C THR A 146 1.44 8.58 -5.88
N LEU A 147 2.07 7.50 -5.39
CA LEU A 147 3.32 6.99 -5.96
C LEU A 147 3.13 6.40 -7.36
N GLN A 148 2.04 5.65 -7.59
CA GLN A 148 1.71 5.15 -8.93
C GLN A 148 1.52 6.28 -9.94
N THR A 149 0.76 7.32 -9.57
CA THR A 149 0.52 8.46 -10.47
C THR A 149 1.83 9.15 -10.84
N ARG A 150 2.75 9.33 -9.87
CA ARG A 150 4.06 9.91 -10.12
C ARG A 150 4.90 9.08 -11.10
N LEU A 151 4.89 7.75 -10.96
CA LEU A 151 5.61 6.86 -11.86
C LEU A 151 5.02 6.89 -13.28
N ASP A 152 3.70 6.88 -13.40
CA ASP A 152 3.02 6.99 -14.69
C ASP A 152 3.35 8.29 -15.41
N ASP A 153 3.37 9.41 -14.67
CA ASP A 153 3.72 10.73 -15.23
C ASP A 153 5.19 10.79 -15.66
N ALA A 154 6.12 10.24 -14.87
CA ALA A 154 7.53 10.15 -15.25
C ALA A 154 7.74 9.33 -16.53
N GLN A 155 7.00 8.22 -16.70
CA GLN A 155 7.05 7.42 -17.92
C GLN A 155 6.47 8.16 -19.14
N ARG A 156 5.39 8.94 -18.95
CA ARG A 156 4.79 9.75 -20.01
C ARG A 156 5.71 10.88 -20.49
N SER A 157 6.37 11.58 -19.57
CA SER A 157 7.34 12.63 -19.91
C SER A 157 8.55 12.13 -20.70
N THR A 158 8.89 10.83 -20.56
CA THR A 158 10.03 10.21 -21.24
C THR A 158 9.68 9.72 -22.66
N ARG A 159 8.38 9.60 -23.00
CA ARG A 159 7.96 9.25 -24.37
C ARG A 159 7.98 10.51 -25.24
N PRO A 160 8.80 10.59 -26.32
CA PRO A 160 8.78 11.75 -27.20
C PRO A 160 7.38 11.88 -27.82
N ALA A 161 6.81 13.08 -27.74
CA ALA A 161 5.58 13.40 -28.43
C ALA A 161 5.82 13.20 -29.93
N ILE A 162 5.12 12.26 -30.55
CA ILE A 162 5.06 12.18 -32.01
C ILE A 162 4.23 13.38 -32.47
N THR A 163 4.88 14.51 -32.68
CA THR A 163 4.28 15.66 -33.37
C THR A 163 4.11 15.27 -34.84
N TYR A 164 2.90 14.83 -35.21
CA TYR A 164 2.50 14.78 -36.61
C TYR A 164 2.41 16.22 -37.13
N ASN A 165 3.46 16.68 -37.82
CA ASN A 165 3.43 17.91 -38.62
C ASN A 165 2.49 17.72 -39.82
N GLN A 166 1.19 18.01 -39.65
CA GLN A 166 0.30 18.19 -40.78
C GLN A 166 0.56 19.55 -41.44
N ARG A 167 1.47 19.57 -42.43
CA ARG A 167 1.45 20.56 -43.51
C ARG A 167 0.96 19.87 -44.78
N SER A 168 -0.34 19.61 -44.85
CA SER A 168 -1.00 19.37 -46.13
C SER A 168 -1.25 20.71 -46.80
N THR A 169 -0.30 21.18 -47.62
CA THR A 169 -0.55 22.31 -48.52
C THR A 169 -1.39 21.77 -49.67
N ILE A 170 -2.71 21.89 -49.55
CA ILE A 170 -3.64 21.62 -50.67
C ILE A 170 -3.44 22.76 -51.67
N VAL A 171 -2.75 22.48 -52.76
CA VAL A 171 -2.66 23.40 -53.91
C VAL A 171 -4.01 23.34 -54.63
N PRO A 172 -4.75 24.46 -54.78
CA PRO A 172 -6.01 24.43 -55.51
C PRO A 172 -5.74 24.23 -57.02
N PRO A 173 -6.55 23.42 -57.73
CA PRO A 173 -6.39 23.25 -59.16
C PRO A 173 -6.76 24.53 -59.92
N THR A 174 -5.86 24.96 -60.79
CA THR A 174 -5.99 26.10 -61.69
C THR A 174 -7.18 25.90 -62.64
N ARG A 175 -8.16 26.80 -62.63
CA ARG A 175 -9.22 26.87 -63.65
C ARG A 175 -8.59 27.16 -65.01
N TYR A 176 -8.64 26.20 -65.93
CA TYR A 176 -8.45 26.49 -67.35
C TYR A 176 -9.71 27.18 -67.87
N THR A 177 -9.59 28.46 -68.21
CA THR A 177 -10.53 29.22 -69.02
C THR A 177 -10.29 28.87 -70.49
N SER A 178 -11.20 28.14 -71.12
CA SER A 178 -11.26 28.06 -72.58
C SER A 178 -12.24 29.11 -73.10
N HIS A 179 -11.70 30.22 -73.58
CA HIS A 179 -12.41 31.17 -74.44
C HIS A 179 -12.44 30.63 -75.88
N SER A 180 -13.67 30.36 -76.34
CA SER A 180 -14.30 30.70 -77.62
C SER A 180 -13.60 30.57 -78.99
N ASP A 181 -14.46 30.18 -79.95
CA ASP A 181 -14.50 30.50 -81.38
C ASP A 181 -13.91 29.50 -82.40
N THR A 182 -14.79 28.77 -83.07
CA THR A 182 -15.18 29.08 -84.47
C THR A 182 -16.52 28.44 -84.83
#